data_AF-A0A3A8TV52-F1
#
_entry.id   AF-A0A3A8TV52-F1
#
_cell.length_a   1.000
_cell.length_b   1.000
_cell.length_c   1.000
_cell.angle_alpha   90.00
_cell.angle_beta   90.00
_cell.angle_gamma   90.00
#
_symmetry.space_group_name_H-M   'P 1'
#
loop_
_entity.id
_entity.type
_entity.pdbx_description
1 polymer ?
#
loop_
_entity_poly.entity_id
_entity_poly.type
_entity_poly.pdbx_seq_one_letter_code
_entity_poly.pdbx_strand_id
1 'polypeptide(L)'
;MPTNLYWMAVFVALGCSAQHPDMRVRQLATGMHELKGPLAPPQEAAAVVFPNSFKEGVHLEGPVMAALEVAMNEFLPPGSELQTQDPDKRMAQCLSRRSTYDTHVLQSGADLFFVWFSPQPSRCGLSEPILDGGAVYAIDGQGRILDRR
;
A
#
# COMPACT_ATOMS: atom_id res chain seq x y z
N MET A 1 -4.99 38.19 44.40
CA MET A 1 -5.34 39.08 43.28
C MET A 1 -4.47 40.32 43.33
N PRO A 2 -4.02 40.91 42.21
CA PRO A 2 -3.87 40.36 40.85
C PRO A 2 -2.52 40.74 40.18
N THR A 3 -2.25 40.12 39.02
CA THR A 3 -1.27 40.36 37.92
C THR A 3 -0.64 39.00 37.56
N ASN A 4 -0.54 38.53 36.32
CA ASN A 4 -0.60 39.17 35.02
C ASN A 4 -1.11 38.17 33.96
N LEU A 5 -1.82 38.71 32.96
CA LEU A 5 -2.15 38.05 31.69
C LEU A 5 -0.87 37.78 30.86
N TYR A 6 -1.02 36.92 29.84
CA TYR A 6 -0.05 36.49 28.82
C TYR A 6 0.76 35.24 29.19
N TRP A 7 0.32 34.08 28.68
CA TRP A 7 1.03 33.39 27.60
C TRP A 7 0.05 32.43 26.91
N MET A 8 -0.32 32.79 25.69
CA MET A 8 -0.78 31.86 24.67
C MET A 8 0.32 30.82 24.40
N ALA A 9 -0.03 29.54 24.25
CA ALA A 9 0.33 28.78 23.06
C ALA A 9 -0.18 27.34 23.18
N VAL A 10 -1.22 27.10 22.41
CA VAL A 10 -1.70 25.81 21.91
C VAL A 10 -0.52 24.97 21.41
N PHE A 11 -0.23 23.84 22.07
CA PHE A 11 0.58 22.77 21.49
C PHE A 11 -0.37 21.72 20.91
N VAL A 12 -0.80 21.96 19.67
CA VAL A 12 -1.47 20.96 18.84
C VAL A 12 -0.53 20.60 17.70
N ALA A 13 -0.42 19.29 17.49
CA ALA A 13 0.10 18.60 16.30
C ALA A 13 1.62 18.65 16.06
N LEU A 14 2.29 17.58 16.51
CA LEU A 14 3.35 16.93 15.73
C LEU A 14 3.09 15.41 15.72
N GLY A 15 1.98 15.04 15.09
CA GLY A 15 1.83 13.69 14.55
C GLY A 15 2.58 13.65 13.22
N CYS A 16 3.81 13.16 13.21
CA CYS A 16 4.44 12.71 11.98
C CYS A 16 3.80 11.37 11.58
N SER A 17 2.57 11.41 11.09
CA SER A 17 2.09 10.35 10.20
C SER A 17 2.87 10.54 8.91
N ALA A 18 3.60 9.51 8.47
CA ALA A 18 4.23 9.56 7.17
C ALA A 18 3.12 9.63 6.12
N GLN A 19 2.80 10.84 5.65
CA GLN A 19 1.90 11.01 4.52
C GLN A 19 2.41 10.12 3.38
N HIS A 20 1.53 9.23 2.90
CA HIS A 20 1.70 8.63 1.59
C HIS A 20 2.01 9.75 0.58
N PRO A 21 2.93 9.52 -0.38
CA PRO A 21 3.31 10.57 -1.31
C PRO A 21 2.06 11.10 -2.01
N ASP A 22 1.82 12.39 -1.81
CA ASP A 22 0.63 13.17 -2.20
C ASP A 22 0.08 12.77 -3.57
N MET A 23 -0.96 11.93 -3.58
CA MET A 23 -1.83 11.79 -4.75
C MET A 23 -2.68 13.05 -4.85
N ARG A 24 -2.40 13.92 -5.82
CA ARG A 24 -3.30 15.06 -6.09
C ARG A 24 -4.45 14.58 -6.95
N VAL A 25 -5.66 14.67 -6.39
CA VAL A 25 -6.91 14.45 -7.13
C VAL A 25 -7.35 15.78 -7.74
N ARG A 26 -7.46 15.84 -9.07
CA ARG A 26 -8.10 16.95 -9.77
C ARG A 26 -9.34 16.44 -10.51
N GLN A 27 -10.50 17.03 -10.25
CA GLN A 27 -11.68 16.75 -11.05
C GLN A 27 -11.59 17.53 -12.38
N LEU A 28 -11.62 16.80 -13.50
CA LEU A 28 -11.66 17.36 -14.84
C LEU A 28 -13.07 17.84 -15.18
N ALA A 29 -13.19 18.77 -16.13
CA ALA A 29 -14.49 19.30 -16.58
C ALA A 29 -15.42 18.22 -17.18
N THR A 30 -14.86 17.06 -17.57
CA THR A 30 -15.58 15.87 -18.04
C THR A 30 -16.20 15.03 -16.92
N GLY A 31 -15.96 15.39 -15.65
CA GLY A 31 -16.37 14.60 -14.48
C GLY A 31 -15.40 13.48 -14.09
N MET A 32 -14.32 13.28 -14.85
CA MET A 32 -13.26 12.31 -14.53
C MET A 32 -12.31 12.86 -13.45
N HIS A 33 -11.74 11.99 -12.64
CA HIS A 33 -10.71 12.36 -11.66
C HIS A 33 -9.32 12.06 -12.23
N GLU A 34 -8.46 13.06 -12.31
CA GLU A 34 -7.04 12.90 -12.59
C GLU A 34 -6.32 12.67 -11.26
N LEU A 35 -5.84 11.45 -11.04
CA LEU A 35 -4.95 11.10 -9.94
C LEU A 35 -3.51 11.28 -10.44
N LYS A 36 -2.83 12.31 -9.92
CA LYS A 36 -1.42 12.53 -10.26
C LYS A 36 -0.54 12.01 -9.12
N GLY A 37 0.12 10.88 -9.39
CA GLY A 37 1.14 10.33 -8.50
C GLY A 37 2.41 11.18 -8.50
N PRO A 38 3.32 10.93 -7.53
CA PRO A 38 4.64 11.56 -7.52
C PRO A 38 5.40 11.20 -8.79
N LEU A 39 5.99 12.21 -9.44
CA LEU A 39 6.91 12.01 -10.55
C LEU A 39 8.34 11.95 -10.01
N ALA A 40 9.16 11.06 -10.58
CA ALA A 40 10.59 11.05 -10.32
C ALA A 40 11.25 12.36 -10.80
N PRO A 41 12.43 12.74 -10.24
CA PRO A 41 13.20 13.87 -10.74
C PRO A 41 13.44 13.80 -12.26
N PRO A 42 13.40 14.93 -13.00
CA PRO A 42 13.55 14.92 -14.46
C PRO A 42 14.82 14.24 -14.95
N GLN A 43 15.92 14.36 -14.19
CA GLN A 43 17.19 13.73 -14.50
C GLN A 43 17.12 12.20 -14.46
N GLU A 44 16.39 11.63 -13.49
CA GLU A 44 16.17 10.18 -13.40
C GLU A 44 15.24 9.69 -14.50
N ALA A 45 14.15 10.42 -14.75
CA ALA A 45 13.17 10.08 -15.78
C ALA A 45 13.76 10.14 -17.20
N ALA A 46 14.69 11.06 -17.47
CA ALA A 46 15.35 11.19 -18.77
C ALA A 46 16.21 9.98 -19.15
N ALA A 47 16.61 9.15 -18.18
CA ALA A 47 17.37 7.93 -18.43
C ALA A 47 16.50 6.72 -18.83
N VAL A 48 15.17 6.82 -18.68
CA VAL A 48 14.25 5.72 -18.96
C VAL A 48 13.98 5.60 -20.45
N VAL A 49 14.17 4.40 -21.00
CA VAL A 49 13.78 4.04 -22.36
C VAL A 49 12.60 3.09 -22.28
N PHE A 50 11.49 3.44 -22.92
CA PHE A 50 10.33 2.55 -22.99
C PHE A 50 10.64 1.35 -23.88
N PRO A 51 10.26 0.13 -23.46
CA PRO A 51 10.47 -1.06 -24.28
C PRO A 51 9.55 -1.01 -25.50
N ASN A 52 10.00 -1.60 -26.60
CA ASN A 52 9.21 -1.71 -27.83
C ASN A 52 8.19 -2.88 -27.78
N SER A 53 8.19 -3.68 -26.71
CA SER A 53 7.29 -4.82 -26.51
C SER A 53 7.17 -5.19 -25.03
N PHE A 54 6.06 -5.81 -24.65
CA PHE A 54 5.79 -6.34 -23.30
C PHE A 54 5.80 -7.88 -23.24
N LYS A 55 6.29 -8.57 -24.28
CA LYS A 55 6.22 -10.04 -24.38
C LYS A 55 6.87 -10.78 -23.21
N GLU A 56 7.93 -10.21 -22.63
CA GLU A 56 8.65 -10.77 -21.47
C GLU A 56 8.12 -10.23 -20.12
N GLY A 57 7.11 -9.37 -20.17
CA GLY A 57 6.49 -8.80 -18.97
C GLY A 57 5.58 -9.80 -18.26
N VAL A 58 5.31 -9.52 -16.99
CA VAL A 58 4.25 -10.21 -16.24
C VAL A 58 2.90 -9.75 -16.79
N HIS A 59 2.15 -10.66 -17.40
CA HIS A 59 0.79 -10.39 -17.85
C HIS A 59 -0.19 -10.68 -16.72
N LEU A 60 -0.93 -9.66 -16.30
CA LEU A 60 -2.06 -9.79 -15.39
C LEU A 60 -3.34 -9.53 -16.18
N GLU A 61 -4.20 -10.54 -16.28
CA GLU A 61 -5.54 -10.35 -16.85
C GLU A 61 -6.34 -9.38 -15.96
N GLY A 62 -7.30 -8.66 -16.56
CA GLY A 62 -8.11 -7.67 -15.85
C GLY A 62 -8.74 -8.20 -14.55
N PRO A 63 -9.37 -9.39 -14.54
CA PRO A 63 -9.91 -9.99 -13.33
C PRO A 63 -8.85 -10.30 -12.26
N VAL A 64 -7.66 -10.73 -12.67
CA VAL A 64 -6.52 -10.98 -11.75
C VAL A 64 -6.09 -9.69 -11.08
N MET A 65 -5.97 -8.60 -11.86
CA MET A 65 -5.63 -7.28 -11.32
C MET A 65 -6.69 -6.76 -10.35
N ALA A 66 -7.98 -6.92 -10.70
CA ALA A 66 -9.09 -6.52 -9.83
C ALA A 66 -9.11 -7.31 -8.52
N ALA A 67 -8.88 -8.63 -8.57
CA ALA A 67 -8.79 -9.46 -7.38
C ALA A 67 -7.60 -9.05 -6.50
N LEU A 68 -6.43 -8.79 -7.09
CA LEU A 68 -5.26 -8.29 -6.38
C LEU A 68 -5.53 -6.95 -5.70
N GLU A 69 -6.19 -6.01 -6.38
CA GLU A 69 -6.54 -4.71 -5.82
C GLU A 69 -7.46 -4.85 -4.61
N VAL A 70 -8.52 -5.66 -4.71
CA VAL A 70 -9.46 -5.93 -3.60
C VAL A 70 -8.73 -6.55 -2.41
N ALA A 71 -7.93 -7.60 -2.65
CA ALA A 71 -7.16 -8.26 -1.60
C ALA A 71 -6.23 -7.28 -0.87
N MET A 72 -5.46 -6.49 -1.63
CA MET A 72 -4.46 -5.58 -1.06
C MET A 72 -5.10 -4.41 -0.33
N ASN A 73 -6.23 -3.89 -0.83
CA ASN A 73 -6.96 -2.81 -0.18
C ASN A 73 -7.66 -3.27 1.10
N GLU A 74 -8.03 -4.54 1.23
CA GLU A 74 -8.54 -5.09 2.48
C GLU A 74 -7.41 -5.41 3.47
N PHE A 75 -6.36 -6.09 3.01
CA PHE A 75 -5.24 -6.53 3.84
C PHE A 75 -4.46 -5.37 4.47
N LEU A 76 -4.10 -4.38 3.64
CA LEU A 76 -3.33 -3.23 4.07
C LEU A 76 -3.81 -1.97 3.34
N PRO A 77 -4.93 -1.34 3.78
CA PRO A 77 -5.50 -0.16 3.14
C PRO A 77 -4.46 0.96 2.92
N PRO A 78 -4.57 1.79 1.87
CA PRO A 78 -3.66 2.91 1.71
C PRO A 78 -3.79 3.85 2.92
N GLY A 79 -2.68 4.24 3.54
CA GLY A 79 -2.68 5.05 4.76
C GLY A 79 -2.72 4.27 6.07
N SER A 80 -2.84 2.94 6.03
CA SER A 80 -2.87 2.16 7.27
C SER A 80 -1.47 1.99 7.88
N GLU A 81 -1.41 2.08 9.21
CA GLU A 81 -0.23 1.76 10.00
C GLU A 81 -0.59 0.64 10.97
N LEU A 82 0.25 -0.40 11.03
CA LEU A 82 0.10 -1.48 12.02
C LEU A 82 0.36 -0.91 13.41
N GLN A 83 -0.61 -1.08 14.29
CA GLN A 83 -0.46 -0.74 15.70
C GLN A 83 0.22 -1.88 16.44
N THR A 84 1.16 -1.54 17.32
CA THR A 84 1.84 -2.52 18.18
C THR A 84 2.00 -1.95 19.59
N GLN A 85 1.98 -2.84 20.57
CA GLN A 85 2.35 -2.53 21.96
C GLN A 85 3.84 -2.76 22.22
N ASP A 86 4.55 -3.37 21.26
CA ASP A 86 6.00 -3.56 21.33
C ASP A 86 6.70 -2.19 21.35
N PRO A 87 7.60 -1.93 22.33
CA PRO A 87 8.40 -0.70 22.32
C PRO A 87 9.29 -0.57 21.08
N ASP A 88 9.74 -1.68 20.47
CA ASP A 88 10.44 -1.67 19.19
C ASP A 88 9.44 -1.64 18.02
N LYS A 89 9.21 -0.45 17.49
CA LYS A 89 8.26 -0.21 16.39
C LYS A 89 8.81 -0.58 15.02
N ARG A 90 10.09 -0.96 14.88
CA ARG A 90 10.72 -1.18 13.56
C ARG A 90 9.97 -2.21 12.73
N MET A 91 9.52 -3.30 13.35
CA MET A 91 8.77 -4.34 12.65
C MET A 91 7.40 -3.84 12.18
N ALA A 92 6.63 -3.19 13.06
CA ALA A 92 5.33 -2.63 12.70
C ALA A 92 5.43 -1.58 11.58
N GLN A 93 6.44 -0.71 11.64
CA GLN A 93 6.73 0.27 10.59
C GLN A 93 7.12 -0.41 9.26
N CYS A 94 7.90 -1.49 9.31
CA CYS A 94 8.24 -2.27 8.14
C CYS A 94 6.98 -2.81 7.46
N LEU A 95 6.17 -3.56 8.21
CA LEU A 95 4.94 -4.23 7.75
C LEU A 95 3.80 -3.27 7.40
N SER A 96 3.89 -1.99 7.76
CA SER A 96 2.90 -0.99 7.35
C SER A 96 3.05 -0.59 5.87
N ARG A 97 4.08 -1.09 5.18
CA ARG A 97 4.37 -0.72 3.78
C ARG A 97 4.02 -1.87 2.86
N ARG A 98 3.11 -1.65 1.91
CA ARG A 98 2.74 -2.66 0.88
C ARG A 98 3.95 -3.24 0.14
N SER A 99 5.00 -2.44 -0.07
CA SER A 99 6.22 -2.87 -0.76
C SER A 99 7.07 -3.88 0.02
N THR A 100 6.78 -4.14 1.30
CA THR A 100 7.47 -5.15 2.10
C THR A 100 6.80 -6.51 2.05
N TYR A 101 5.84 -6.71 1.15
CA TYR A 101 5.18 -7.99 0.93
C TYR A 101 5.49 -8.50 -0.46
N ASP A 102 5.69 -9.81 -0.57
CA ASP A 102 5.51 -10.52 -1.83
C ASP A 102 4.06 -10.94 -1.98
N THR A 103 3.56 -10.90 -3.21
CA THR A 103 2.19 -11.31 -3.51
C THR A 103 2.19 -12.42 -4.54
N HIS A 104 1.46 -13.49 -4.22
CA HIS A 104 1.24 -14.61 -5.11
C HIS A 104 -0.24 -14.66 -5.48
N VAL A 105 -0.54 -14.80 -6.77
CA VAL A 105 -1.91 -14.96 -7.25
C VAL A 105 -2.02 -16.30 -7.96
N LEU A 106 -2.99 -17.10 -7.54
CA LEU A 106 -3.37 -18.36 -8.18
C LEU A 106 -4.78 -18.25 -8.71
N GLN A 107 -4.94 -18.33 -10.03
CA GLN A 107 -6.25 -18.45 -10.66
C GLN A 107 -6.68 -19.92 -10.70
N SER A 108 -7.85 -20.21 -10.15
CA SER A 108 -8.46 -21.54 -10.11
C SER A 108 -9.73 -21.56 -10.95
N GLY A 109 -9.62 -21.97 -12.22
CA GLY A 109 -10.75 -21.91 -13.15
C GLY A 109 -10.95 -20.50 -13.72
N ALA A 110 -12.18 -20.16 -14.11
CA ALA A 110 -12.45 -18.92 -14.83
C ALA A 110 -12.62 -17.69 -13.90
N ASP A 111 -13.14 -17.89 -12.70
CA ASP A 111 -13.69 -16.82 -11.86
C ASP A 111 -13.37 -16.97 -10.37
N LEU A 112 -12.32 -17.70 -10.01
CA LEU A 112 -11.84 -17.82 -8.64
C LEU A 112 -10.34 -17.54 -8.58
N PHE A 113 -9.95 -16.64 -7.69
CA PHE A 113 -8.58 -16.18 -7.49
C PHE A 113 -8.18 -16.32 -6.04
N PHE A 114 -7.04 -16.93 -5.79
CA PHE A 114 -6.41 -16.95 -4.47
C PHE A 114 -5.27 -15.95 -4.45
N VAL A 115 -5.27 -15.03 -3.49
CA VAL A 115 -4.22 -14.01 -3.32
C VAL A 115 -3.56 -14.21 -1.97
N TRP A 116 -2.26 -14.48 -1.97
CA TRP A 116 -1.46 -14.66 -0.77
C TRP A 116 -0.42 -13.55 -0.62
N PHE A 117 -0.39 -12.92 0.54
CA PHE A 117 0.61 -11.95 0.93
C PHE A 117 1.63 -12.58 1.89
N SER A 118 2.92 -12.48 1.55
CA SER A 118 4.03 -12.99 2.36
C SER A 118 4.93 -11.83 2.80
N PRO A 119 5.09 -11.58 4.12
CA PRO A 119 5.92 -10.48 4.61
C PRO A 119 7.41 -10.74 4.34
N GLN A 120 8.14 -9.68 3.99
CA GLN A 120 9.57 -9.69 3.70
C GLN A 120 10.31 -8.65 4.57
N PRO A 121 10.56 -8.94 5.87
CA PRO A 121 11.25 -8.04 6.79
C PRO A 121 12.66 -7.64 6.33
N SER A 122 13.31 -8.50 5.53
CA SER A 122 14.64 -8.25 4.95
C SER A 122 14.70 -6.97 4.10
N ARG A 123 13.59 -6.56 3.48
CA ARG A 123 13.49 -5.28 2.75
C ARG A 123 13.62 -4.05 3.66
N CYS A 124 13.55 -4.27 4.96
CA CYS A 124 13.70 -3.27 6.01
C CYS A 124 15.02 -3.43 6.78
N GLY A 125 15.87 -4.38 6.39
CA GLY A 125 17.08 -4.74 7.14
C GLY A 125 16.80 -5.52 8.43
N LEU A 126 15.63 -6.15 8.54
CA LEU A 126 15.23 -6.98 9.67
C LEU A 126 15.40 -8.46 9.30
N SER A 127 15.71 -9.30 10.29
CA SER A 127 15.99 -10.74 10.08
C SER A 127 15.08 -11.66 10.89
N GLU A 128 14.24 -11.07 11.74
CA GLU A 128 13.30 -11.78 12.58
C GLU A 128 12.23 -12.46 11.70
N PRO A 129 12.04 -13.79 11.82
CA PRO A 129 11.02 -14.49 11.07
C PRO A 129 9.62 -14.09 11.57
N ILE A 130 8.66 -14.00 10.65
CA ILE A 130 7.25 -13.79 11.00
C ILE A 130 6.46 -15.05 10.64
N LEU A 131 5.79 -15.61 11.62
CA LEU A 131 5.01 -16.83 11.45
C LEU A 131 3.58 -16.55 10.94
N ASP A 132 2.97 -15.44 11.38
CA ASP A 132 1.55 -15.13 11.14
C ASP A 132 1.32 -13.73 10.53
N GLY A 133 2.28 -13.22 9.74
CA GLY A 133 2.25 -11.85 9.22
C GLY A 133 1.65 -11.67 7.83
N GLY A 134 1.17 -12.76 7.23
CA GLY A 134 0.56 -12.78 5.91
C GLY A 134 -0.94 -13.01 5.96
N ALA A 135 -1.57 -13.12 4.80
CA ALA A 135 -2.97 -13.51 4.67
C ALA A 135 -3.22 -14.15 3.30
N VAL A 136 -4.17 -15.07 3.24
CA VAL A 136 -4.67 -15.67 2.00
C VAL A 136 -6.12 -15.30 1.80
N TYR A 137 -6.46 -14.77 0.63
CA TYR A 137 -7.82 -14.41 0.22
C TYR A 137 -8.30 -15.32 -0.89
N ALA A 138 -9.59 -15.67 -0.87
CA ALA A 138 -10.29 -16.22 -2.03
C ALA A 138 -11.25 -15.16 -2.57
N ILE A 139 -11.16 -14.85 -3.86
CA ILE A 139 -11.89 -13.76 -4.52
C ILE A 139 -12.55 -14.28 -5.79
N ASP A 140 -13.80 -13.93 -6.03
CA ASP A 140 -14.50 -14.30 -7.26
C ASP A 140 -14.22 -13.35 -8.44
N GLY A 141 -14.67 -13.72 -9.65
CA GLY A 141 -14.52 -12.93 -10.87
C GLY A 141 -15.28 -11.61 -10.87
N GLN A 142 -16.12 -11.35 -9.87
CA GLN A 142 -16.78 -10.07 -9.65
C GLN A 142 -16.02 -9.20 -8.64
N GLY A 143 -14.88 -9.67 -8.13
CA GLY A 143 -14.05 -8.95 -7.17
C GLY A 143 -14.57 -9.00 -5.74
N ARG A 144 -15.37 -10.02 -5.37
CA ARG A 144 -15.88 -10.19 -4.01
C ARG A 144 -15.02 -11.17 -3.24
N ILE A 145 -14.69 -10.85 -1.99
CA ILE A 145 -14.01 -11.77 -1.08
C ILE A 145 -14.99 -12.86 -0.67
N LEU A 146 -14.66 -14.11 -0.97
CA LEU A 146 -15.42 -15.31 -0.61
C LEU A 146 -14.95 -15.90 0.73
N ASP A 147 -13.65 -15.89 1.00
CA ASP A 147 -13.01 -16.41 2.21
C ASP A 147 -11.67 -15.70 2.46
N ARG A 148 -11.17 -15.74 3.70
CA ARG A 148 -9.83 -15.27 4.06
C ARG A 148 -9.24 -16.03 5.25
N ARG A 149 -7.92 -16.17 5.30
CA ARG A 149 -7.17 -16.88 6.35
C ARG A 149 -5.87 -16.18 6.69
#